data_AF-A0A7G2TLN8-F1
#
_entry.id   AF-A0A7G2TLN8-F1
#
_cell.length_a   1.000
_cell.length_b   1.000
_cell.length_c   1.000
_cell.angle_alpha   90.00
_cell.angle_beta   90.00
_cell.angle_gamma   90.00
#
_symmetry.space_group_name_H-M   'P 1'
#
loop_
_entity.id
_entity.type
_entity.pdbx_description
1 polymer ?
#
loop_
_entity_poly.entity_id
_entity_poly.type
_entity_poly.pdbx_seq_one_letter_code
_entity_poly.pdbx_strand_id
1 'polypeptide(L)' 'DRIGKLKNCIAYGPGVLELAHKPDEWVGVTDMLDSARVMGRSLERLLLPS' A
#
# COMPACT_ATOMS: atom_id res chain seq x y z
N ASP A 1 12.32 -14.88 12.71
CA ASP A 1 11.31 -13.88 13.11
C ASP A 1 10.79 -13.22 11.85
N ARG A 2 9.48 -13.29 11.57
CA ARG A 2 8.88 -12.86 10.29
C ARG A 2 8.43 -11.39 10.30
N ILE A 3 8.60 -10.71 11.43
CA ILE A 3 8.25 -9.31 11.62
C ILE A 3 9.55 -8.49 11.58
N GLY A 4 9.69 -7.63 10.57
CA GLY A 4 10.76 -6.63 10.55
C GLY A 4 10.62 -5.74 11.79
N LYS A 5 11.68 -5.61 12.60
CA LYS A 5 11.70 -4.90 13.90
C LYS A 5 11.46 -3.38 13.82
N LEU A 6 10.91 -2.89 12.71
CA LEU A 6 10.65 -1.48 12.47
C LEU A 6 9.40 -1.04 13.22
N LYS A 7 9.55 -0.12 14.17
CA LYS A 7 8.42 0.48 14.87
C LYS A 7 7.66 1.39 13.92
N ASN A 8 6.33 1.39 14.01
CA ASN A 8 5.41 2.21 13.19
C ASN A 8 5.49 1.93 11.68
N CYS A 9 5.68 0.67 11.29
CA CYS A 9 5.65 0.24 9.90
C CYS A 9 4.36 -0.51 9.60
N ILE A 10 3.73 -0.18 8.47
CA ILE A 10 2.58 -0.90 7.93
C ILE A 10 2.83 -1.22 6.47
N ALA A 11 2.24 -2.32 5.97
CA ALA A 11 2.14 -2.59 4.55
C ALA A 11 0.78 -2.08 4.05
N TYR A 12 0.79 -1.40 2.90
CA TYR A 12 -0.41 -0.92 2.23
C TYR A 12 -0.22 -1.04 0.72
N GLY A 13 -1.26 -1.54 0.04
CA GLY A 13 -1.32 -1.63 -1.41
C GLY A 13 -2.62 -2.30 -1.86
N PRO A 14 -3.14 -1.96 -3.05
CA PRO A 14 -4.29 -2.61 -3.65
C PRO A 14 -3.89 -3.95 -4.25
N GLY A 15 -4.86 -4.84 -4.42
CA GLY A 15 -4.67 -6.17 -4.98
C GLY A 15 -5.69 -7.15 -4.41
N VAL A 16 -5.95 -8.23 -5.12
CA VAL A 16 -6.83 -9.30 -4.65
C VAL A 16 -5.99 -10.28 -3.83
N LEU A 17 -6.18 -10.32 -2.52
CA LEU A 17 -5.34 -11.10 -1.61
C LEU A 17 -5.42 -12.61 -1.91
N GLU A 18 -6.59 -13.09 -2.32
CA GLU A 18 -6.83 -14.47 -2.70
C GLU A 18 -6.05 -14.89 -3.95
N LEU A 19 -5.71 -13.92 -4.82
CA LEU A 19 -4.93 -14.14 -6.03
C LEU A 19 -3.43 -13.88 -5.83
N ALA A 20 -3.00 -13.46 -4.64
CA ALA A 20 -1.59 -13.20 -4.39
C ALA A 20 -0.72 -14.45 -4.63
N HIS A 21 0.36 -14.28 -5.40
CA HIS A 21 1.28 -15.33 -5.85
C HIS A 21 0.63 -16.40 -6.76
N LYS A 22 -0.50 -16.09 -7.41
CA LYS A 22 -1.13 -16.97 -8.41
C LYS A 22 -0.79 -16.51 -9.83
N PRO A 23 -0.85 -17.40 -10.83
CA PRO A 23 -0.55 -17.03 -12.22
C PRO A 23 -1.46 -15.94 -12.80
N ASP A 24 -2.66 -15.82 -12.24
CA ASP A 24 -3.69 -14.85 -12.55
C ASP A 24 -3.72 -13.67 -11.58
N GLU A 25 -2.65 -13.42 -10.82
CA GLU A 25 -2.54 -12.21 -10.01
C GLU A 25 -2.65 -10.95 -10.88
N TRP A 26 -3.55 -10.03 -10.51
CA TRP A 26 -3.73 -8.76 -11.19
C TRP A 26 -4.17 -7.66 -10.22
N VAL A 27 -4.08 -6.42 -10.69
CA VAL A 27 -4.55 -5.23 -9.97
C VAL A 27 -5.26 -4.29 -10.94
N GLY A 28 -6.35 -3.66 -10.51
CA GLY A 28 -7.05 -2.66 -11.30
C GLY A 28 -6.19 -1.40 -11.46
N VAL A 29 -6.16 -0.83 -12.67
CA VAL A 29 -5.43 0.43 -12.93
C VAL A 29 -5.98 1.56 -12.05
N THR A 30 -7.30 1.65 -11.91
CA THR A 30 -7.95 2.63 -11.04
C THR A 30 -7.56 2.44 -9.58
N ASP A 31 -7.47 1.20 -9.10
CA ASP A 31 -7.07 0.90 -7.73
C ASP A 31 -5.63 1.34 -7.47
N MET A 32 -4.73 1.19 -8.45
CA MET A 32 -3.37 1.72 -8.40
C MET A 32 -3.34 3.24 -8.32
N LEU A 33 -4.18 3.93 -9.10
CA LEU A 33 -4.28 5.39 -9.05
C LEU A 33 -4.81 5.88 -7.69
N ASP A 34 -5.79 5.19 -7.12
CA ASP A 34 -6.34 5.53 -5.81
C ASP A 34 -5.36 5.23 -4.68
N SER A 35 -4.64 4.11 -4.77
CA SER A 35 -3.54 3.79 -3.85
C SER A 35 -2.45 4.87 -3.83
N ALA A 36 -2.04 5.36 -5.01
CA ALA A 36 -1.08 6.44 -5.10
C ALA A 36 -1.57 7.72 -4.39
N ARG A 37 -2.86 8.05 -4.53
CA ARG A 37 -3.47 9.21 -3.83
C ARG A 37 -3.50 9.01 -2.31
N VAL A 38 -3.80 7.81 -1.83
CA VAL A 38 -3.80 7.49 -0.39
C VAL A 38 -2.38 7.60 0.18
N MET A 39 -1.38 7.02 -0.49
CA MET A 39 0.02 7.15 -0.08
C MET A 39 0.47 8.61 -0.08
N GLY A 40 0.13 9.38 -1.14
CA GLY A 40 0.44 10.80 -1.23
C GLY A 40 -0.13 11.60 -0.05
N ARG A 41 -1.44 11.48 0.22
CA ARG A 41 -2.09 12.17 1.35
C ARG A 41 -1.52 11.75 2.71
N SER A 42 -1.14 10.48 2.84
CA SER A 42 -0.51 9.98 4.08
C SER A 42 0.85 10.65 4.31
N LEU A 43 1.67 10.76 3.26
CA LEU A 43 2.95 11.47 3.33
C LEU A 43 2.77 12.96 3.55
N GLU A 44 1.81 13.61 2.88
CA GLU A 44 1.48 15.02 3.10
C GLU A 44 1.18 15.27 4.58
N ARG A 45 0.31 14.45 5.18
CA ARG A 45 -0.06 14.57 6.59
C ARG A 45 1.12 14.40 7.55
N LEU A 46 2.10 13.58 7.18
CA LEU A 46 3.26 13.24 8.01
C LEU A 46 4.41 14.24 7.85
N LEU A 47 4.63 14.77 6.65
CA LEU A 47 5.84 15.49 6.29
C LEU A 47 5.63 17.00 6.10
N LEU A 48 4.41 17.45 5.80
CA LEU A 48 4.14 18.86 5.56
C LEU A 48 3.68 19.59 6.84
N PRO A 49 3.95 20.90 6.95
CA PRO A 49 3.41 21.73 8.02
C PRO A 49 1.88 21.74 8.02
N SER A 50 1.29 21.95 9.21
CA SER A 50 -0.15 22.15 9.38
C SER A 50 -0.56 23.58 9.07
#